data_AF-A0A3B8VD51-F1
#
_entry.id   AF-A0A3B8VD51-F1
#
_cell.length_a   1.000
_cell.length_b   1.000
_cell.length_c   1.000
_cell.angle_alpha   90.00
_cell.angle_beta   90.00
_cell.angle_gamma   90.00
#
_symmetry.space_group_name_H-M   'P 1'
#
loop_
_entity.id
_entity.type
_entity.pdbx_description
1 polymer ?
#
loop_
_entity_poly.entity_id
_entity_poly.type
_entity_poly.pdbx_seq_one_letter_code
_entity_poly.pdbx_strand_id
1 'polypeptide(L)'
;MGIVNAKSSASSSDETTIENVGYALPASDVGAVAANIIEYAKDGKIGAVYKPYFGMGTQVLSAESVWNETGDKLEVNETLKVASVTTTSNGAGLAAGKLETGDKILAVRVIGADGEDKISVTLGRRADFNNALLYARAGDTIEVTIKRGLNKQTVKFENLQKKDFVEADEFAKEALVRLG
;
A
#
# COMPACT_ATOMS: atom_id res chain seq x y z
N MET A 1 -3.04 -20.06 6.99
CA MET A 1 -2.68 -19.19 8.14
C MET A 1 -1.45 -19.78 8.79
N GLY A 2 -0.28 -19.18 8.58
CA GLY A 2 0.96 -19.59 9.24
C GLY A 2 1.17 -18.72 10.47
N ILE A 3 1.15 -19.32 11.66
CA ILE A 3 1.65 -18.69 12.89
C ILE A 3 3.13 -19.05 12.96
N VAL A 4 4.01 -18.06 12.93
CA VAL A 4 5.42 -18.27 13.29
C VAL A 4 5.60 -17.91 14.77
N ASN A 5 6.18 -18.83 15.54
CA ASN A 5 6.55 -18.59 16.92
C ASN A 5 7.96 -17.98 16.95
N ALA A 6 8.11 -16.72 17.38
CA ALA A 6 9.42 -16.15 17.62
C ALA A 6 9.89 -16.53 19.03
N LYS A 7 10.62 -17.65 19.16
CA LYS A 7 11.33 -18.00 20.39
C LYS A 7 12.82 -17.68 20.21
N SER A 8 13.28 -16.54 20.73
CA SER A 8 14.71 -16.25 20.86
C SER A 8 15.19 -16.71 22.24
N SER A 9 16.04 -17.74 22.29
CA SER A 9 16.84 -18.03 23.47
C SER A 9 17.94 -16.97 23.57
N ALA A 10 17.81 -16.10 24.57
CA ALA A 10 18.76 -15.03 24.88
C ALA A 10 20.19 -15.56 25.03
N SER A 11 21.15 -14.89 24.39
CA SER A 11 22.50 -14.81 24.91
C SER A 11 23.14 -13.50 24.47
N SER A 12 23.58 -12.73 25.47
CA SER A 12 24.33 -11.47 25.38
C SER A 12 23.49 -10.17 25.40
N SER A 13 23.29 -9.69 26.65
CA SER A 13 23.29 -8.30 27.11
C SER A 13 23.16 -7.17 26.08
N ASP A 14 22.11 -6.36 26.24
CA ASP A 14 21.82 -5.05 25.61
C ASP A 14 20.98 -5.01 24.31
N GLU A 15 20.15 -6.00 24.06
CA GLU A 15 19.07 -5.91 23.06
C GLU A 15 17.71 -6.07 23.75
N THR A 16 16.76 -5.17 23.47
CA THR A 16 15.35 -5.32 23.87
C THR A 16 14.73 -6.52 23.16
N THR A 17 14.96 -7.71 23.70
CA THR A 17 14.39 -8.97 23.23
C THR A 17 12.86 -8.92 23.29
N ILE A 18 12.20 -9.05 22.13
CA ILE A 18 10.75 -9.18 22.04
C ILE A 18 10.38 -10.59 22.51
N GLU A 19 9.94 -10.72 23.76
CA GLU A 19 9.47 -11.98 24.32
C GLU A 19 8.01 -12.27 23.90
N ASN A 20 7.76 -13.48 23.42
CA ASN A 20 6.41 -14.06 23.26
C ASN A 20 5.43 -13.29 22.34
N VAL A 21 5.92 -12.67 21.27
CA VAL A 21 5.07 -12.08 20.22
C VAL A 21 5.11 -12.96 18.97
N GLY A 22 3.95 -13.48 18.56
CA GLY A 22 3.77 -14.15 17.27
C GLY A 22 3.31 -13.15 16.22
N TYR A 23 3.96 -13.15 15.05
CA TYR A 23 3.55 -12.33 13.91
C TYR A 23 2.85 -13.21 12.88
N ALA A 24 1.73 -12.71 12.34
CA ALA A 24 1.00 -13.40 11.28
C ALA A 24 0.52 -12.39 10.24
N LEU A 25 0.56 -12.79 8.97
CA LEU A 25 -0.04 -12.03 7.88
C LEU A 25 -1.55 -12.29 7.83
N PRO A 26 -2.40 -11.25 7.77
CA PRO A 26 -3.84 -11.42 7.58
C PRO A 26 -4.14 -12.13 6.26
N ALA A 27 -5.02 -13.14 6.26
CA ALA A 27 -5.34 -13.88 5.03
C ALA A 27 -5.91 -12.98 3.91
N SER A 28 -6.59 -11.90 4.27
CA SER A 28 -7.12 -10.91 3.32
C SER A 28 -6.03 -10.31 2.44
N ASP A 29 -4.83 -10.15 2.97
CA ASP A 29 -3.70 -9.57 2.25
C ASP A 29 -2.91 -10.64 1.49
N VAL A 30 -2.82 -11.85 2.05
CA VAL A 30 -2.07 -12.97 1.47
C VAL A 30 -2.60 -13.38 0.10
N GLY A 31 -3.93 -13.35 -0.12
CA GLY A 31 -4.51 -13.70 -1.41
C GLY A 31 -4.03 -12.80 -2.55
N ALA A 32 -4.05 -11.48 -2.33
CA ALA A 32 -3.59 -10.50 -3.31
C ALA A 32 -2.10 -10.62 -3.60
N VAL A 33 -1.29 -10.84 -2.55
CA VAL A 33 0.16 -11.06 -2.66
C VAL A 33 0.47 -12.33 -3.47
N ALA A 34 -0.18 -13.45 -3.16
CA ALA A 34 0.05 -14.71 -3.87
C ALA A 34 -0.34 -14.60 -5.35
N ALA A 35 -1.50 -14.01 -5.64
CA ALA A 35 -1.94 -13.76 -7.02
C ALA A 35 -0.99 -12.79 -7.76
N ASN A 36 -0.32 -11.88 -7.06
CA ASN A 36 0.67 -10.98 -7.64
C ASN A 36 1.94 -11.75 -8.01
N ILE A 37 2.49 -12.52 -7.07
CA ILE A 37 3.68 -13.36 -7.30
C ILE A 37 3.46 -14.31 -8.47
N ILE A 38 2.32 -15.02 -8.52
CA ILE A 38 2.01 -15.97 -9.61
C ILE A 38 1.98 -15.27 -10.97
N GLU A 39 1.41 -14.07 -11.05
CA GLU A 39 1.32 -13.31 -12.30
C GLU A 39 2.70 -12.90 -12.83
N TYR A 40 3.62 -12.52 -11.95
CA TYR A 40 4.98 -12.09 -12.32
C TYR A 40 6.02 -13.23 -12.33
N ALA A 41 5.67 -14.44 -11.89
CA ALA A 41 6.50 -15.64 -11.99
C ALA A 41 6.47 -16.31 -13.39
N LYS A 42 5.72 -15.74 -14.35
CA LYS A 42 5.64 -16.25 -15.72
C LYS A 42 7.06 -16.36 -16.33
N ASP A 43 7.29 -17.44 -17.08
CA ASP A 43 8.57 -17.80 -17.73
C ASP A 43 9.67 -18.34 -16.81
N GLY A 44 9.31 -19.02 -15.72
CA GLY A 44 10.26 -19.79 -14.90
C GLY A 44 11.16 -18.95 -13.99
N LYS A 45 10.78 -17.70 -13.74
CA LYS A 45 11.45 -16.79 -12.81
C LYS A 45 10.77 -16.85 -11.44
N ILE A 46 11.55 -16.62 -10.39
CA ILE A 46 11.01 -16.41 -9.05
C ILE A 46 10.18 -15.12 -9.10
N GLY A 47 8.86 -15.23 -8.91
CA GLY A 47 7.98 -14.07 -8.89
C GLY A 47 8.25 -13.19 -7.67
N ALA A 48 8.44 -11.90 -7.89
CA ALA A 48 8.44 -10.89 -6.84
C ALA A 48 7.06 -10.22 -6.77
N VAL A 49 6.82 -9.46 -5.70
CA VAL A 49 5.61 -8.66 -5.57
C VAL A 49 5.83 -7.31 -6.25
N TYR A 50 4.98 -6.96 -7.22
CA TYR A 50 5.02 -5.68 -7.91
C TYR A 50 3.79 -4.84 -7.58
N LYS A 51 4.00 -3.54 -7.36
CA LYS A 51 2.91 -2.58 -7.12
C LYS A 51 3.07 -1.33 -7.99
N PRO A 52 1.96 -0.66 -8.36
CA PRO A 52 2.01 0.63 -9.03
C PRO A 52 2.82 1.66 -8.23
N TYR A 53 3.78 2.30 -8.88
CA TYR A 53 4.59 3.35 -8.28
C TYR A 53 3.91 4.70 -8.45
N PHE A 54 3.38 5.23 -7.35
CA PHE A 54 2.78 6.57 -7.36
C PHE A 54 3.82 7.69 -7.31
N GLY A 55 5.04 7.43 -6.85
CA GLY A 55 6.04 8.50 -6.70
C GLY A 55 5.57 9.62 -5.78
N MET A 56 4.97 9.26 -4.65
CA MET A 56 4.50 10.21 -3.66
C MET A 56 4.83 9.75 -2.24
N GLY A 57 5.13 10.71 -1.36
CA GLY A 57 5.19 10.49 0.06
C GLY A 57 3.81 10.70 0.68
N THR A 58 3.42 9.84 1.62
CA THR A 58 2.17 10.01 2.39
C THR A 58 2.46 10.19 3.87
N GLN A 59 1.68 11.05 4.52
CA GLN A 59 1.76 11.31 5.96
C GLN A 59 0.39 11.08 6.60
N VAL A 60 0.38 10.46 7.77
CA VAL A 60 -0.81 10.36 8.63
C VAL A 60 -0.93 11.67 9.40
N LEU A 61 -2.04 12.40 9.21
CA LEU A 61 -2.32 13.67 9.87
C LEU A 61 -2.88 13.49 11.29
N SER A 62 -3.75 12.50 11.45
CA SER A 62 -4.38 12.14 12.71
C SER A 62 -4.67 10.66 12.70
N ALA A 63 -4.69 10.05 13.88
CA ALA A 63 -5.11 8.68 14.10
C ALA A 63 -6.00 8.68 15.34
N GLU A 64 -7.22 8.17 15.21
CA GLU A 64 -8.21 8.15 16.27
C GLU A 64 -8.82 6.75 16.38
N SER A 65 -9.06 6.30 17.61
CA SER A 65 -9.73 5.02 17.87
C SER A 65 -11.22 5.27 18.03
N VAL A 66 -12.01 4.80 17.06
CA VAL A 66 -13.46 4.93 17.05
C VAL A 66 -14.08 3.57 17.36
N TRP A 67 -15.05 3.58 18.27
CA TRP A 67 -15.83 2.37 18.56
C TRP A 67 -16.81 2.10 17.42
N ASN A 68 -16.72 0.92 16.79
CA ASN A 68 -17.68 0.48 15.78
C ASN A 68 -18.73 -0.41 16.45
N GLU A 69 -19.91 0.17 16.69
CA GLU A 69 -21.04 -0.52 17.33
C GLU A 69 -21.56 -1.72 16.53
N THR A 70 -21.39 -1.72 15.20
CA THR A 70 -21.87 -2.81 14.34
C THR A 70 -20.90 -4.00 14.35
N GLY A 71 -19.60 -3.73 14.49
CA GLY A 71 -18.55 -4.74 14.49
C GLY A 71 -18.12 -5.22 15.87
N ASP A 72 -18.60 -4.58 16.94
CA ASP A 72 -18.18 -4.74 18.34
C ASP A 72 -16.64 -4.68 18.50
N LYS A 73 -16.04 -3.70 17.82
CA LYS A 73 -14.58 -3.57 17.70
C LYS A 73 -14.15 -2.12 17.76
N LEU A 74 -12.96 -1.91 18.32
CA LEU A 74 -12.25 -0.64 18.26
C LEU A 74 -11.52 -0.53 16.92
N GLU A 75 -11.85 0.47 16.12
CA GLU A 75 -11.22 0.73 14.83
C GLU A 75 -10.32 1.96 14.90
N VAL A 76 -9.06 1.80 14.51
CA VAL A 76 -8.16 2.95 14.29
C VAL A 76 -8.46 3.53 12.91
N ASN A 77 -8.83 4.81 12.88
CA ASN A 77 -9.06 5.62 11.70
C ASN A 77 -7.98 6.70 11.58
N GLU A 78 -7.28 6.67 10.46
CA GLU A 78 -6.19 7.56 10.10
C GLU A 78 -6.62 8.49 8.96
N THR A 79 -6.29 9.77 9.08
CA THR A 79 -6.41 10.69 7.94
C THR A 79 -5.10 10.70 7.16
N LEU A 80 -5.09 10.11 5.96
CA LEU A 80 -3.93 10.07 5.08
C LEU A 80 -3.87 11.31 4.17
N LYS A 81 -2.70 11.94 4.10
CA LYS A 81 -2.42 13.08 3.22
C LYS A 81 -1.20 12.82 2.34
N VAL A 82 -1.22 13.37 1.12
CA VAL A 82 -0.06 13.48 0.24
C VAL A 82 0.90 14.54 0.81
N ALA A 83 2.09 14.09 1.23
CA ALA A 83 3.14 14.92 1.81
C ALA A 83 4.10 15.46 0.75
N SER A 84 4.36 14.67 -0.29
CA SER A 84 5.22 15.05 -1.41
C SER A 84 4.82 14.29 -2.67
N VAL A 85 5.12 14.87 -3.84
CA VAL A 85 4.97 14.22 -5.14
C VAL A 85 6.29 14.39 -5.88
N THR A 86 6.86 13.29 -6.35
CA THR A 86 8.06 13.27 -7.20
C THR A 86 7.65 13.64 -8.62
N THR A 87 8.08 14.82 -9.06
CA THR A 87 7.73 15.37 -10.39
C THR A 87 8.88 15.34 -11.40
N THR A 88 10.06 14.86 -11.00
CA THR A 88 11.25 14.82 -11.87
C THR A 88 11.13 13.71 -12.92
N SER A 89 11.43 14.00 -14.18
CA SER A 89 11.16 13.10 -15.31
C SER A 89 11.80 11.71 -15.21
N ASN A 90 12.93 11.57 -14.50
CA ASN A 90 13.65 10.31 -14.34
C ASN A 90 13.22 9.47 -13.12
N GLY A 91 12.11 9.84 -12.47
CA GLY A 91 11.55 9.12 -11.32
C GLY A 91 10.11 9.51 -11.00
N ALA A 92 9.41 10.15 -11.95
CA ALA A 92 8.03 10.55 -11.78
C ALA A 92 7.14 9.31 -11.73
N GLY A 93 6.40 9.16 -10.64
CA GLY A 93 5.39 8.12 -10.52
C GLY A 93 4.03 8.57 -11.03
N LEU A 94 3.04 7.70 -10.89
CA LEU A 94 1.68 7.93 -11.39
C LEU A 94 1.03 9.21 -10.85
N ALA A 95 1.40 9.64 -9.63
CA ALA A 95 0.85 10.84 -9.01
C ALA A 95 1.30 12.15 -9.68
N ALA A 96 2.39 12.13 -10.45
CA ALA A 96 2.94 13.33 -11.07
C ALA A 96 1.92 14.02 -11.99
N GLY A 97 1.67 15.31 -11.74
CA GLY A 97 0.71 16.11 -12.52
C GLY A 97 -0.77 15.79 -12.26
N LYS A 98 -1.09 14.85 -11.37
CA LYS A 98 -2.47 14.44 -11.05
C LYS A 98 -2.83 14.66 -9.58
N LEU A 99 -1.91 14.34 -8.67
CA LEU A 99 -2.05 14.60 -7.23
C LEU A 99 -1.16 15.77 -6.82
N GLU A 100 -1.55 16.42 -5.73
CA GLU A 100 -0.86 17.58 -5.17
C GLU A 100 -0.56 17.36 -3.69
N THR A 101 0.56 17.91 -3.22
CA THR A 101 0.86 18.00 -1.79
C THR A 101 -0.27 18.72 -1.07
N GLY A 102 -0.85 18.11 -0.04
CA GLY A 102 -2.06 18.65 0.59
C GLY A 102 -3.29 17.77 0.44
N ASP A 103 -3.36 16.98 -0.64
CA ASP A 103 -4.51 16.14 -0.93
C ASP A 103 -4.72 15.11 0.16
N LYS A 104 -5.95 15.02 0.67
CA LYS A 104 -6.35 13.95 1.59
C LYS A 104 -6.89 12.78 0.79
N ILE A 105 -6.34 11.59 1.00
CA ILE A 105 -6.78 10.39 0.29
C ILE A 105 -7.93 9.76 1.09
N LEU A 106 -9.06 9.53 0.43
CA LEU A 106 -10.31 9.07 1.07
C LEU A 106 -10.70 7.65 0.66
N ALA A 107 -10.50 7.30 -0.60
CA ALA A 107 -10.83 5.96 -1.10
C ALA A 107 -9.94 5.60 -2.29
N VAL A 108 -9.76 4.31 -2.51
CA VAL A 108 -9.07 3.76 -3.68
C VAL A 108 -9.88 2.61 -4.26
N ARG A 109 -9.95 2.56 -5.58
CA ARG A 109 -10.62 1.51 -6.34
C ARG A 109 -9.71 1.04 -7.45
N VAL A 110 -9.63 -0.26 -7.65
CA VAL A 110 -8.90 -0.90 -8.75
C VAL A 110 -9.91 -1.59 -9.64
N ILE A 111 -9.93 -1.19 -10.89
CA ILE A 111 -10.84 -1.67 -11.93
C ILE A 111 -10.00 -2.47 -12.93
N GLY A 112 -10.40 -3.71 -13.20
CA GLY A 112 -9.75 -4.57 -14.15
C GLY A 112 -9.83 -4.04 -15.59
N ALA A 113 -8.94 -4.52 -16.46
CA ALA A 113 -9.01 -4.26 -17.89
C ALA A 113 -10.33 -4.75 -18.55
N ASP A 114 -11.04 -5.67 -17.89
CA ASP A 114 -12.38 -6.15 -18.24
C ASP A 114 -13.52 -5.22 -17.78
N GLY A 115 -13.20 -4.17 -16.99
CA GLY A 115 -14.16 -3.21 -16.45
C GLY A 115 -14.75 -3.61 -15.09
N GLU A 116 -14.40 -4.79 -14.56
CA GLU A 116 -14.92 -5.28 -13.28
C GLU A 116 -14.09 -4.77 -12.09
N ASP A 117 -14.73 -4.63 -10.94
CA ASP A 117 -14.05 -4.19 -9.73
C ASP A 117 -13.22 -5.30 -9.12
N LYS A 118 -11.91 -5.08 -9.02
CA LYS A 118 -11.01 -5.98 -8.30
C LYS A 118 -11.02 -5.70 -6.80
N ILE A 119 -11.05 -4.42 -6.43
CA ILE A 119 -11.21 -3.98 -5.05
C ILE A 119 -11.70 -2.52 -5.00
N SER A 120 -12.51 -2.20 -3.99
CA SER A 120 -12.91 -0.83 -3.66
C SER A 120 -12.85 -0.64 -2.14
N VAL A 121 -12.01 0.27 -1.67
CA VAL A 121 -11.75 0.49 -0.24
C VAL A 121 -11.87 1.96 0.10
N THR A 122 -12.71 2.26 1.09
CA THR A 122 -12.66 3.54 1.81
C THR A 122 -11.49 3.46 2.79
N LEU A 123 -10.56 4.41 2.71
CA LEU A 123 -9.37 4.40 3.57
C LEU A 123 -9.78 4.72 5.02
N GLY A 124 -9.54 3.76 5.90
CA GLY A 124 -9.46 3.96 7.35
C GLY A 124 -8.01 3.98 7.82
N ARG A 125 -7.06 3.41 7.09
CA ARG A 125 -5.63 3.35 7.45
C ARG A 125 -4.74 3.54 6.23
N ARG A 126 -3.49 3.96 6.45
CA ARG A 126 -2.46 3.97 5.41
C ARG A 126 -2.26 2.59 4.76
N ALA A 127 -2.42 1.53 5.53
CA ALA A 127 -2.33 0.15 5.04
C ALA A 127 -3.37 -0.16 3.97
N ASP A 128 -4.59 0.37 4.08
CA ASP A 128 -5.68 0.11 3.13
C ASP A 128 -5.30 0.56 1.71
N PHE A 129 -4.66 1.74 1.61
CA PHE A 129 -4.14 2.23 0.35
C PHE A 129 -3.09 1.27 -0.24
N ASN A 130 -2.07 0.93 0.54
CA ASN A 130 -0.98 0.06 0.10
C ASN A 130 -1.42 -1.38 -0.23
N ASN A 131 -2.45 -1.87 0.45
CA ASN A 131 -2.99 -3.20 0.25
C ASN A 131 -3.89 -3.25 -0.99
N ALA A 132 -4.71 -2.22 -1.24
CA ALA A 132 -5.50 -2.13 -2.46
C ALA A 132 -4.62 -2.14 -3.72
N LEU A 133 -3.45 -1.49 -3.67
CA LEU A 133 -2.49 -1.48 -4.79
C LEU A 133 -1.93 -2.87 -5.15
N LEU A 134 -2.01 -3.87 -4.27
CA LEU A 134 -1.62 -5.26 -4.58
C LEU A 134 -2.53 -5.91 -5.62
N TYR A 135 -3.75 -5.41 -5.81
CA TYR A 135 -4.73 -5.95 -6.74
C TYR A 135 -4.53 -5.45 -8.18
N ALA A 136 -3.82 -4.34 -8.36
CA ALA A 136 -3.60 -3.74 -9.67
C ALA A 136 -2.62 -4.55 -10.54
N ARG A 137 -2.88 -4.58 -11.84
CA ARG A 137 -2.06 -5.19 -12.89
C ARG A 137 -1.94 -4.24 -14.08
N ALA A 138 -1.00 -4.53 -14.99
CA ALA A 138 -0.91 -3.80 -16.24
C ALA A 138 -2.22 -3.97 -17.04
N GLY A 139 -2.72 -2.86 -17.62
CA GLY A 139 -4.03 -2.75 -18.29
C GLY A 139 -5.14 -2.25 -17.38
N ASP A 140 -4.99 -2.35 -16.04
CA ASP A 140 -6.02 -1.90 -15.11
C ASP A 140 -6.12 -0.37 -15.02
N THR A 141 -7.20 0.09 -14.39
CA THR A 141 -7.42 1.48 -13.98
C THR A 141 -7.46 1.59 -12.47
N ILE A 142 -6.78 2.59 -11.91
CA ILE A 142 -6.90 2.95 -10.49
C ILE A 142 -7.67 4.26 -10.39
N GLU A 143 -8.68 4.30 -9.53
CA GLU A 143 -9.38 5.52 -9.15
C GLU A 143 -9.03 5.86 -7.70
N VAL A 144 -8.52 7.07 -7.47
CA VAL A 144 -8.24 7.58 -6.12
C VAL A 144 -9.19 8.74 -5.84
N THR A 145 -10.04 8.58 -4.85
CA THR A 145 -10.90 9.66 -4.36
C THR A 145 -10.12 10.47 -3.33
N ILE A 146 -9.95 11.75 -3.61
CA ILE A 146 -9.25 12.70 -2.75
C ILE A 146 -10.14 13.85 -2.32
N LYS A 147 -9.72 14.56 -1.27
CA LYS A 147 -10.20 15.89 -0.92
C LYS A 147 -9.08 16.90 -1.11
N ARG A 148 -9.25 17.82 -2.05
CA ARG A 148 -8.35 18.96 -2.30
C ARG A 148 -9.01 20.23 -1.78
N GLY A 149 -8.46 20.78 -0.70
CA GLY A 149 -9.12 21.85 0.05
C GLY A 149 -10.49 21.42 0.58
N LEU A 150 -11.56 22.04 0.07
CA LEU A 150 -12.95 21.70 0.44
C LEU A 150 -13.62 20.71 -0.53
N ASN A 151 -13.05 20.51 -1.73
CA ASN A 151 -13.69 19.75 -2.79
C ASN A 151 -13.27 18.28 -2.74
N LYS A 152 -14.25 17.38 -2.87
CA LYS A 152 -14.00 15.95 -3.14
C LYS A 152 -13.93 15.74 -4.65
N GLN A 153 -12.95 14.97 -5.11
CA GLN A 153 -12.78 14.62 -6.51
C GLN A 153 -12.16 13.24 -6.66
N THR A 154 -12.40 12.59 -7.78
CA THR A 154 -11.83 11.29 -8.13
C THR A 154 -10.84 11.45 -9.26
N VAL A 155 -9.61 10.99 -9.03
CA VAL A 155 -8.50 11.05 -9.98
C VAL A 155 -8.26 9.66 -10.55
N LYS A 156 -8.24 9.53 -11.87
CA LYS A 156 -8.06 8.24 -12.56
C LYS A 156 -6.64 8.06 -13.09
N PHE A 157 -6.13 6.84 -12.97
CA PHE A 157 -4.85 6.37 -13.51
C PHE A 157 -5.15 5.16 -14.39
N GLU A 158 -5.39 5.41 -15.66
CA GLU A 158 -5.91 4.44 -16.62
C GLU A 158 -4.80 3.71 -17.39
N ASN A 159 -5.12 2.51 -17.86
CA ASN A 159 -4.27 1.70 -18.74
C ASN A 159 -2.82 1.59 -18.23
N LEU A 160 -2.68 1.14 -16.98
CA LEU A 160 -1.37 1.02 -16.34
C LEU A 160 -0.44 0.14 -17.17
N GLN A 161 0.81 0.55 -17.33
CA GLN A 161 1.81 -0.20 -18.07
C GLN A 161 2.74 -0.92 -17.12
N LYS A 162 3.40 -2.00 -17.55
CA LYS A 162 4.36 -2.73 -16.70
C LYS A 162 5.45 -1.84 -16.10
N LYS A 163 5.89 -0.81 -16.85
CA LYS A 163 6.87 0.19 -16.39
C LYS A 163 6.40 1.04 -15.21
N ASP A 164 5.09 1.09 -14.98
CA ASP A 164 4.49 1.86 -13.89
C ASP A 164 4.49 1.07 -12.58
N PHE A 165 4.98 -0.17 -12.59
CA PHE A 165 5.10 -1.03 -11.42
C PHE A 165 6.56 -1.16 -10.99
N VAL A 166 6.78 -1.19 -9.68
CA VAL A 166 8.08 -1.43 -9.07
C VAL A 166 7.99 -2.64 -8.14
N GLU A 167 9.12 -3.31 -7.94
CA GLU A 167 9.21 -4.40 -6.98
C GLU A 167 9.06 -3.85 -5.56
N ALA A 168 8.22 -4.49 -4.75
CA ALA A 168 7.89 -3.99 -3.41
C ALA A 168 9.11 -3.95 -2.46
N ASP A 169 10.14 -4.76 -2.71
CA ASP A 169 11.40 -4.82 -1.92
C ASP A 169 12.41 -3.73 -2.31
N GLU A 170 12.28 -3.11 -3.50
CA GLU A 170 13.17 -2.02 -3.92
C GLU A 170 13.02 -0.79 -2.99
N PHE A 171 11.85 -0.63 -2.36
CA PHE A 171 11.58 0.38 -1.33
C PHE A 171 12.28 0.12 0.01
N ALA A 172 12.54 -1.14 0.37
CA ALA A 172 13.19 -1.48 1.65
C ALA A 172 14.69 -1.19 1.60
N LYS A 173 15.31 -1.32 0.43
CA LYS A 173 16.76 -1.08 0.24
C LYS A 173 17.14 0.39 0.32
N GLU A 174 16.34 1.32 -0.22
CA GLU A 174 16.62 2.76 -0.10
C GLU A 174 16.41 3.32 1.32
N ALA A 175 15.50 2.73 2.11
CA ALA A 175 15.27 3.17 3.50
C ALA A 175 16.43 2.81 4.44
N LEU A 176 17.12 1.69 4.18
CA LEU A 176 18.30 1.26 4.94
C LEU A 176 19.57 2.06 4.58
N VAL A 177 19.70 2.56 3.35
CA VAL A 177 20.88 3.35 2.93
C VAL A 177 20.87 4.77 3.50
N ARG A 178 19.72 5.31 3.94
CA ARG A 178 19.64 6.63 4.58
C ARG A 178 19.81 6.62 6.12
N LEU A 179 20.00 5.44 6.71
CA LEU A 179 20.26 5.26 8.14
C LEU A 179 21.66 4.68 8.43
N GLY A 180 22.51 4.56 7.41
CA GLY A 180 23.93 4.20 7.52
C GLY A 180 24.85 5.40 7.36
#